data_AF-A0A1H4RFI0-F1
#
_entry.id   AF-A0A1H4RFI0-F1
#
_cell.length_a   1.000
_cell.length_b   1.000
_cell.length_c   1.000
_cell.angle_alpha   90.00
_cell.angle_beta   90.00
_cell.angle_gamma   90.00
#
_symmetry.space_group_name_H-M   'P 1'
#
loop_
_entity.id
_entity.type
_entity.pdbx_description
1 polymer ?
#
loop_
_entity_poly.entity_id
_entity_poly.type
_entity_poly.pdbx_seq_one_letter_code
_entity_poly.pdbx_strand_id
1 'polypeptide(L)'
;MTLHEAIQQVLLKAGKALTPSEIADVLNGNSWYSKKDGSEIKSSQIGARVKNYPHLFSKIDGLIALKSKTGILPKKAIPKQKQVSVTSIGKDLTLMMKVLMNEKNFKAIKSSESNIPDVPGMYCIRIKDPKKLDTVFLNVLAERKHTIIYIGIASKSLQERFLKQELRAKGHGTFFRSLGAILGYVPEEGSLIGKSNQENYKFSSKNEKEIIDWIDENLIINWVSFSENLNAIESDLIKQYLPLLNISGNPGVLNNVRVLRNKCKEIARGEPKI
;
A
#
# COMPACT_ATOMS: atom_id res chain seq x y z
N MET A 1 2.20 5.26 -14.74
CA MET A 1 2.41 6.20 -13.60
C MET A 1 2.07 7.63 -14.05
N THR A 2 1.58 8.51 -13.17
CA THR A 2 1.39 9.94 -13.50
C THR A 2 2.64 10.77 -13.15
N LEU A 3 2.80 11.96 -13.74
CA LEU A 3 4.00 12.77 -13.56
C LEU A 3 4.28 13.17 -12.09
N HIS A 4 3.26 13.53 -11.32
CA HIS A 4 3.46 13.87 -9.90
C HIS A 4 3.86 12.68 -9.04
N GLU A 5 3.35 11.48 -9.36
CA GLU A 5 3.76 10.25 -8.66
C GLU A 5 5.23 9.94 -8.94
N ALA A 6 5.68 10.16 -10.18
CA ALA A 6 7.06 10.00 -10.60
C ALA A 6 8.00 10.99 -9.90
N ILE A 7 7.61 12.26 -9.82
CA ILE A 7 8.36 13.31 -9.08
C ILE A 7 8.50 12.92 -7.61
N GLN A 8 7.43 12.41 -6.98
CA GLN A 8 7.48 11.95 -5.59
C GLN A 8 8.47 10.79 -5.42
N GLN A 9 8.47 9.80 -6.33
CA GLN A 9 9.40 8.68 -6.27
C GLN A 9 10.86 9.12 -6.41
N VAL A 10 11.16 10.07 -7.29
CA VAL A 10 12.51 10.64 -7.44
C VAL A 10 12.98 11.28 -6.15
N LEU A 11 12.17 12.15 -5.56
CA LEU A 11 12.51 12.84 -4.31
C LEU A 11 12.63 11.88 -3.13
N LEU A 12 11.78 10.85 -3.07
CA LEU A 12 11.86 9.78 -2.06
C LEU A 12 13.18 9.02 -2.14
N LYS A 13 13.59 8.62 -3.35
CA LYS A 13 14.83 7.85 -3.54
C LYS A 13 16.07 8.71 -3.33
N ALA A 14 16.01 9.98 -3.73
CA ALA A 14 17.12 10.92 -3.55
C ALA A 14 17.34 11.27 -2.07
N GLY A 15 16.29 11.24 -1.25
CA GLY A 15 16.36 11.58 0.18
C GLY A 15 16.69 13.05 0.46
N LYS A 16 16.75 13.90 -0.58
CA LYS A 16 17.08 15.32 -0.53
C LYS A 16 16.22 16.13 -1.51
N ALA A 17 16.20 17.44 -1.32
CA ALA A 17 15.58 18.35 -2.27
C ALA A 17 16.38 18.37 -3.59
N LEU A 18 15.69 18.49 -4.71
CA LEU A 18 16.27 18.51 -6.05
C LEU A 18 15.69 19.66 -6.88
N THR A 19 16.46 20.15 -7.83
CA THR A 19 15.98 21.12 -8.83
C THR A 19 15.01 20.46 -9.82
N PRO A 20 14.13 21.25 -10.48
CA PRO A 20 13.27 20.73 -11.54
C PRO A 20 14.03 20.05 -12.69
N SER A 21 15.26 20.50 -12.98
CA SER A 21 16.11 19.88 -14.01
C SER A 21 16.64 18.53 -13.55
N GLU A 22 17.22 18.43 -12.35
CA GLU A 22 17.69 17.14 -11.82
C GLU A 22 16.56 16.11 -11.75
N ILE A 23 15.34 16.52 -11.40
CA ILE A 23 14.18 15.63 -11.39
C ILE A 23 13.84 15.17 -12.81
N ALA A 24 13.86 16.07 -13.80
CA ALA A 24 13.61 15.73 -15.20
C ALA A 24 14.66 14.77 -15.73
N ASP A 25 15.94 15.03 -15.47
CA ASP A 25 17.07 14.19 -15.90
C ASP A 25 16.96 12.79 -15.32
N VAL A 26 16.64 12.67 -14.03
CA VAL A 26 16.41 11.37 -13.39
C VAL A 26 15.25 10.64 -14.06
N LEU A 27 14.10 11.31 -14.28
CA LEU A 27 12.93 10.69 -14.88
C LEU A 27 13.14 10.25 -16.34
N ASN A 28 13.83 11.07 -17.14
CA ASN A 28 14.17 10.74 -18.52
C ASN A 28 15.19 9.60 -18.58
N GLY A 29 16.16 9.55 -17.65
CA GLY A 29 17.20 8.54 -17.63
C GLY A 29 16.78 7.16 -17.08
N ASN A 30 15.71 7.09 -16.29
CA ASN A 30 15.24 5.84 -15.70
C ASN A 30 13.88 5.35 -16.23
N SER A 31 13.30 6.06 -17.20
CA SER A 31 12.02 5.75 -17.85
C SER A 31 10.87 5.49 -16.88
N TRP A 32 10.92 6.03 -15.66
CA TRP A 32 9.83 5.84 -14.70
C TRP A 32 8.53 6.50 -15.16
N TYR A 33 8.64 7.60 -15.90
CA TYR A 33 7.52 8.24 -16.56
C TYR A 33 7.89 8.56 -18.00
N SER A 34 7.07 8.13 -18.95
CA SER A 34 7.21 8.52 -20.35
C SER A 34 5.98 9.32 -20.78
N LYS A 35 6.21 10.40 -21.54
CA LYS A 35 5.11 11.14 -22.15
C LYS A 35 4.42 10.27 -23.20
N LYS A 36 3.11 10.49 -23.41
CA LYS A 36 2.35 9.80 -24.48
C LYS A 36 2.92 10.05 -25.88
N ASP A 37 3.52 11.21 -26.09
CA ASP A 37 4.15 11.61 -27.35
C ASP A 37 5.61 11.16 -27.48
N GLY A 38 6.14 10.41 -26.51
CA GLY A 38 7.51 9.90 -26.51
C GLY A 38 8.62 10.94 -26.30
N SER A 39 8.28 12.23 -26.18
CA SER A 39 9.29 13.27 -25.98
C SER A 39 9.75 13.37 -24.52
N GLU A 40 10.92 13.99 -24.32
CA GLU A 40 11.52 14.17 -23.01
C GLU A 40 10.69 15.09 -22.10
N ILE A 41 10.75 14.81 -20.81
CA ILE A 41 10.18 15.64 -19.75
C ILE A 41 11.08 16.86 -19.57
N LYS A 42 10.48 18.05 -19.62
CA LYS A 42 11.20 19.32 -19.40
C LYS A 42 11.08 19.79 -17.95
N SER A 43 12.10 20.47 -17.45
CA SER A 43 12.13 21.07 -16.10
C SER A 43 10.92 21.99 -15.82
N SER A 44 10.43 22.70 -16.84
CA SER A 44 9.23 23.54 -16.76
C SER A 44 7.95 22.73 -16.46
N GLN A 45 7.84 21.51 -16.98
CA GLN A 45 6.71 20.62 -16.73
C GLN A 45 6.74 20.07 -15.30
N ILE A 46 7.94 19.80 -14.75
CA ILE A 46 8.11 19.46 -13.34
C ILE A 46 7.63 20.61 -12.46
N GLY A 47 8.11 21.83 -12.73
CA GLY A 47 7.73 23.03 -11.98
C GLY A 47 6.21 23.30 -12.02
N ALA A 48 5.60 23.22 -13.21
CA ALA A 48 4.16 23.38 -13.37
C ALA A 48 3.38 22.29 -12.62
N ARG A 49 3.83 21.03 -12.70
CA ARG A 49 3.19 19.93 -11.98
C ARG A 49 3.29 20.14 -10.47
N VAL A 50 4.45 20.44 -9.93
CA VAL A 50 4.68 20.67 -8.49
C VAL A 50 3.77 21.77 -7.94
N LYS A 51 3.60 22.87 -8.70
CA LYS A 51 2.72 23.98 -8.31
C LYS A 51 1.27 23.55 -8.08
N ASN A 52 0.78 22.56 -8.83
CA ASN A 52 -0.59 22.04 -8.70
C ASN A 52 -0.76 21.09 -7.49
N TYR A 53 0.32 20.71 -6.81
CA TYR A 53 0.31 19.79 -5.67
C TYR A 53 1.04 20.39 -4.45
N PRO A 54 0.59 21.56 -3.94
CA PRO A 54 1.23 22.24 -2.81
C PRO A 54 1.08 21.48 -1.49
N HIS A 55 0.27 20.42 -1.46
CA HIS A 55 0.11 19.52 -0.32
C HIS A 55 1.16 18.40 -0.28
N LEU A 56 1.79 18.06 -1.43
CA LEU A 56 2.84 17.04 -1.52
C LEU A 56 4.23 17.67 -1.52
N PHE A 57 4.39 18.78 -2.22
CA PHE A 57 5.68 19.39 -2.49
C PHE A 57 5.82 20.77 -1.84
N SER A 58 7.02 21.10 -1.43
CA SER A 58 7.46 22.46 -1.16
C SER A 58 8.48 22.88 -2.23
N LYS A 59 8.44 24.15 -2.61
CA LYS A 59 9.46 24.74 -3.46
C LYS A 59 10.08 25.92 -2.71
N ILE A 60 11.36 25.82 -2.37
CA ILE A 60 12.12 26.83 -1.64
C ILE A 60 13.43 27.03 -2.41
N ASP A 61 13.76 28.27 -2.76
CA ASP A 61 14.99 28.64 -3.48
C ASP A 61 15.25 27.83 -4.76
N GLY A 62 14.18 27.58 -5.53
CA GLY A 62 14.27 26.83 -6.78
C GLY A 62 14.36 25.30 -6.60
N LEU A 63 14.61 24.81 -5.39
CA LEU A 63 14.61 23.39 -5.04
C LEU A 63 13.21 22.89 -4.71
N ILE A 64 12.91 21.67 -5.11
CA ILE A 64 11.67 20.96 -4.80
C ILE A 64 11.98 19.91 -3.75
N ALA A 65 11.23 19.93 -2.66
CA ALA A 65 11.29 18.92 -1.62
C ALA A 65 9.90 18.33 -1.38
N LEU A 66 9.85 17.16 -0.75
CA LEU A 66 8.60 16.63 -0.22
C LEU A 66 8.31 17.33 1.12
N LYS A 67 7.06 17.74 1.33
CA LYS A 67 6.62 18.32 2.63
C LYS A 67 6.61 17.32 3.77
N SER A 68 6.67 16.04 3.44
CA SER A 68 6.87 14.93 4.36
C SER A 68 8.07 14.13 3.85
N LYS A 69 8.86 13.55 4.74
CA LYS A 69 10.01 12.71 4.36
C LYS A 69 9.61 11.51 3.49
N THR A 70 8.31 11.22 3.41
CA THR A 70 7.75 10.11 2.65
C THR A 70 6.77 10.53 1.53
N GLY A 71 6.57 11.85 1.38
CA GLY A 71 5.74 12.45 0.33
C GLY A 71 4.26 12.58 0.62
N ILE A 72 3.80 12.32 1.85
CA ILE A 72 2.42 12.58 2.27
C ILE A 72 2.39 13.11 3.70
N LEU A 73 1.88 14.33 3.89
CA LEU A 73 1.54 14.82 5.22
C LEU A 73 0.34 14.03 5.77
N PRO A 74 0.36 13.55 7.02
CA PRO A 74 -0.88 13.22 7.70
C PRO A 74 -1.76 14.47 7.69
N LYS A 75 -2.98 14.39 7.11
CA LYS A 75 -3.96 15.45 7.32
C LYS A 75 -4.12 15.59 8.82
N LYS A 76 -3.85 16.78 9.37
CA LYS A 76 -4.41 17.17 10.68
C LYS A 76 -5.89 16.80 10.62
N ALA A 77 -6.37 16.09 11.65
CA ALA A 77 -7.76 15.69 11.77
C ALA A 77 -8.64 16.88 11.36
N ILE A 78 -9.40 16.71 10.28
CA ILE A 78 -10.39 17.71 9.88
C ILE A 78 -11.36 17.80 11.05
N PRO A 79 -11.65 18.99 11.61
CA PRO A 79 -12.68 19.13 12.63
C PRO A 79 -13.97 18.53 12.08
N LYS A 80 -14.58 17.60 12.82
CA LYS A 80 -15.82 16.91 12.43
C LYS A 80 -16.82 17.91 11.86
N GLN A 81 -17.06 17.87 10.55
CA GLN A 81 -18.26 18.49 10.00
C GLN A 81 -19.44 17.66 10.49
N LYS A 82 -20.32 18.31 11.26
CA LYS A 82 -21.57 17.72 11.76
C LYS A 82 -22.42 17.28 10.57
N GLN A 83 -22.71 15.98 10.47
CA GLN A 83 -23.99 15.54 9.95
C GLN A 83 -24.41 14.17 10.52
N VAL A 84 -25.60 14.22 11.10
CA VAL A 84 -26.59 13.18 11.41
C VAL A 84 -26.28 12.19 12.54
N SER A 85 -27.17 12.26 13.53
CA SER A 85 -27.28 11.45 14.74
C SER A 85 -27.41 9.96 14.44
N VAL A 86 -26.43 9.20 14.91
CA VAL A 86 -26.56 7.75 15.11
C VAL A 86 -26.22 7.47 16.57
N THR A 87 -27.19 7.70 17.44
CA THR A 87 -26.99 7.60 18.90
C THR A 87 -27.18 6.18 19.45
N SER A 88 -27.16 5.14 18.60
CA SER A 88 -27.32 3.74 19.05
C SER A 88 -26.41 2.69 18.36
N ILE A 89 -25.27 3.07 17.75
CA ILE A 89 -24.28 2.12 17.17
C ILE A 89 -23.05 1.83 18.09
N GLY A 90 -22.86 2.55 19.19
CA GLY A 90 -21.49 2.86 19.61
C GLY A 90 -20.64 1.86 20.39
N LYS A 91 -21.17 0.99 21.25
CA LYS A 91 -20.31 0.30 22.24
C LYS A 91 -19.59 -0.91 21.67
N ASP A 92 -20.31 -1.78 20.97
CA ASP A 92 -19.75 -3.02 20.41
C ASP A 92 -18.80 -2.72 19.24
N LEU A 93 -19.18 -1.79 18.36
CA LEU A 93 -18.31 -1.34 17.28
C LEU A 93 -17.00 -0.70 17.80
N THR A 94 -17.09 0.21 18.77
CA THR A 94 -15.90 0.83 19.37
C THR A 94 -15.03 -0.20 20.07
N LEU A 95 -15.63 -1.17 20.76
CA LEU A 95 -14.90 -2.24 21.42
C LEU A 95 -14.20 -3.14 20.39
N MET A 96 -14.89 -3.56 19.34
CA MET A 96 -14.32 -4.34 18.24
C MET A 96 -13.12 -3.62 17.61
N MET A 97 -13.25 -2.32 17.29
CA MET A 97 -12.13 -1.55 16.75
C MET A 97 -10.95 -1.46 17.72
N LYS A 98 -11.22 -1.27 19.02
CA LYS A 98 -10.18 -1.30 20.06
C LYS A 98 -9.50 -2.67 20.12
N VAL A 99 -10.27 -3.76 20.06
CA VAL A 99 -9.75 -5.14 20.08
C VAL A 99 -8.90 -5.43 18.85
N LEU A 100 -9.36 -5.04 17.66
CA LEU A 100 -8.64 -5.22 16.39
C LEU A 100 -7.30 -4.47 16.39
N MET A 101 -7.27 -3.26 16.94
CA MET A 101 -6.08 -2.40 16.89
C MET A 101 -5.14 -2.55 18.10
N ASN A 102 -5.54 -3.25 19.16
CA ASN A 102 -4.72 -3.47 20.35
C ASN A 102 -3.51 -4.36 20.04
N GLU A 103 -2.31 -3.82 20.24
CA GLU A 103 -1.04 -4.48 19.90
C GLU A 103 -0.84 -5.81 20.62
N LYS A 104 -1.38 -5.97 21.84
CA LYS A 104 -1.27 -7.21 22.64
C LYS A 104 -2.02 -8.39 22.03
N ASN A 105 -3.00 -8.12 21.16
CA ASN A 105 -3.81 -9.13 20.51
C ASN A 105 -3.16 -9.65 19.22
N PHE A 106 -2.12 -9.00 18.71
CA PHE A 106 -1.42 -9.48 17.53
C PHE A 106 -0.55 -10.68 17.88
N LYS A 107 -0.66 -11.75 17.10
CA LYS A 107 0.05 -13.02 17.30
C LYS A 107 0.79 -13.45 16.04
N ALA A 108 1.79 -14.32 16.23
CA ALA A 108 2.47 -14.94 15.11
C ALA A 108 1.51 -15.85 14.33
N ILE A 109 1.68 -15.89 13.00
CA ILE A 109 0.71 -16.56 12.12
C ILE A 109 0.66 -18.06 12.38
N LYS A 110 1.81 -18.73 12.43
CA LYS A 110 1.91 -20.19 12.68
C LYS A 110 1.24 -20.63 13.99
N SER A 111 1.24 -19.79 15.03
CA SER A 111 0.61 -20.10 16.32
C SER A 111 -0.89 -19.80 16.37
N SER A 112 -1.47 -19.24 15.31
CA SER A 112 -2.80 -18.61 15.39
C SER A 112 -3.68 -18.88 14.18
N GLU A 113 -3.13 -19.34 13.06
CA GLU A 113 -3.90 -19.61 11.83
C GLU A 113 -5.01 -20.65 12.02
N SER A 114 -4.83 -21.63 12.90
CA SER A 114 -5.85 -22.63 13.24
C SER A 114 -7.09 -22.04 13.92
N ASN A 115 -6.95 -20.84 14.51
CA ASN A 115 -8.01 -20.17 15.27
C ASN A 115 -8.75 -19.13 14.42
N ILE A 116 -8.37 -18.93 13.15
CA ILE A 116 -9.05 -18.01 12.24
C ILE A 116 -10.40 -18.62 11.86
N PRO A 117 -11.53 -18.01 12.24
CA PRO A 117 -12.84 -18.64 12.07
C PRO A 117 -13.36 -18.52 10.64
N ASP A 118 -14.23 -19.44 10.25
CA ASP A 118 -14.95 -19.41 8.97
C ASP A 118 -16.21 -18.54 9.03
N VAL A 119 -16.04 -17.27 9.42
CA VAL A 119 -17.13 -16.28 9.54
C VAL A 119 -16.68 -14.92 8.99
N PRO A 120 -17.61 -13.99 8.71
CA PRO A 120 -17.25 -12.63 8.33
C PRO A 120 -16.45 -11.91 9.42
N GLY A 121 -15.58 -10.99 8.99
CA GLY A 121 -14.81 -10.21 9.95
C GLY A 121 -13.84 -9.22 9.33
N MET A 122 -13.02 -8.64 10.20
CA MET A 122 -11.93 -7.73 9.86
C MET A 122 -10.61 -8.28 10.35
N TYR A 123 -9.53 -7.95 9.66
CA TYR A 123 -8.18 -8.33 10.05
C TYR A 123 -7.20 -7.18 9.85
N CYS A 124 -6.16 -7.20 10.66
CA CYS A 124 -5.06 -6.26 10.64
C CYS A 124 -3.74 -7.03 10.66
N ILE A 125 -2.79 -6.59 9.84
CA ILE A 125 -1.47 -7.20 9.68
C ILE A 125 -0.43 -6.16 10.05
N ARG A 126 0.51 -6.54 10.91
CA ARG A 126 1.65 -5.70 11.32
C ARG A 126 2.96 -6.41 11.03
N ILE A 127 4.00 -5.64 10.77
CA ILE A 127 5.37 -6.15 10.72
C ILE A 127 5.99 -6.17 12.12
N LYS A 128 6.73 -7.24 12.44
CA LYS A 128 7.46 -7.39 13.72
C LYS A 128 8.62 -6.40 13.80
N ASP A 129 9.45 -6.38 12.77
CA ASP A 129 10.62 -5.52 12.66
C ASP A 129 10.58 -4.75 11.32
N PRO A 130 10.24 -3.44 11.33
CA PRO A 130 10.23 -2.60 10.14
C PRO A 130 11.55 -2.59 9.36
N LYS A 131 12.70 -2.91 9.99
CA LYS A 131 14.01 -2.97 9.32
C LYS A 131 14.14 -4.13 8.32
N LYS A 132 13.18 -5.06 8.32
CA LYS A 132 13.09 -6.16 7.35
C LYS A 132 12.51 -5.72 6.00
N LEU A 133 12.08 -4.47 5.89
CA LEU A 133 11.65 -3.84 4.64
C LEU A 133 12.72 -2.86 4.15
N ASP A 134 12.61 -2.50 2.86
CA ASP A 134 13.40 -1.42 2.27
C ASP A 134 13.28 -0.12 3.10
N THR A 135 14.38 0.65 3.12
CA THR A 135 14.50 1.91 3.88
C THR A 135 13.35 2.89 3.61
N VAL A 136 12.81 2.91 2.39
CA VAL A 136 11.65 3.75 2.07
C VAL A 136 10.44 3.36 2.94
N PHE A 137 10.13 2.07 3.06
CA PHE A 137 8.99 1.61 3.85
C PHE A 137 9.23 1.73 5.35
N LEU A 138 10.46 1.48 5.80
CA LEU A 138 10.88 1.73 7.18
C LEU A 138 10.60 3.18 7.60
N ASN A 139 11.03 4.15 6.78
CA ASN A 139 10.84 5.57 7.05
C ASN A 139 9.36 5.95 7.10
N VAL A 140 8.52 5.35 6.25
CA VAL A 140 7.06 5.53 6.28
C VAL A 140 6.45 5.03 7.58
N LEU A 141 6.79 3.82 8.01
CA LEU A 141 6.26 3.27 9.26
C LEU A 141 6.72 4.09 10.48
N ALA A 142 7.96 4.56 10.48
CA ALA A 142 8.49 5.45 11.52
C ALA A 142 7.74 6.79 11.58
N GLU A 143 7.46 7.42 10.42
CA GLU A 143 6.70 8.67 10.34
C GLU A 143 5.25 8.49 10.81
N ARG A 144 4.62 7.37 10.46
CA ARG A 144 3.24 7.03 10.87
C ARG A 144 3.14 6.55 12.31
N LYS A 145 4.27 6.28 12.97
CA LYS A 145 4.36 5.83 14.37
C LYS A 145 3.61 4.54 14.66
N HIS A 146 3.62 3.60 13.71
CA HIS A 146 3.07 2.25 13.89
C HIS A 146 3.69 1.26 12.89
N THR A 147 3.41 -0.03 13.08
CA THR A 147 3.90 -1.11 12.21
C THR A 147 2.81 -1.76 11.33
N ILE A 148 1.64 -1.14 11.22
CA ILE A 148 0.52 -1.66 10.40
C ILE A 148 0.88 -1.68 8.91
N ILE A 149 0.81 -2.87 8.31
CA ILE A 149 1.09 -3.14 6.91
C ILE A 149 -0.19 -3.16 6.09
N TYR A 150 -1.25 -3.79 6.59
CA TYR A 150 -2.50 -3.95 5.85
C TYR A 150 -3.69 -4.09 6.80
N ILE A 151 -4.83 -3.53 6.39
CA ILE A 151 -6.14 -3.72 7.03
C ILE A 151 -7.08 -4.22 5.94
N GLY A 152 -7.85 -5.27 6.24
CA GLY A 152 -8.79 -5.82 5.27
C GLY A 152 -10.06 -6.35 5.91
N ILE A 153 -11.06 -6.52 5.06
CA ILE A 153 -12.33 -7.17 5.40
C ILE A 153 -12.45 -8.54 4.75
N ALA A 154 -13.26 -9.38 5.39
CA ALA A 154 -13.74 -10.64 4.87
C ALA A 154 -15.27 -10.65 5.02
N SER A 155 -15.99 -10.33 3.94
CA SER A 155 -17.47 -10.21 3.99
C SER A 155 -18.19 -11.54 4.18
N LYS A 156 -17.54 -12.65 3.85
CA LYS A 156 -18.10 -14.01 3.97
C LYS A 156 -17.34 -14.86 4.98
N SER A 157 -16.02 -14.92 4.85
CA SER A 157 -15.18 -15.84 5.64
C SER A 157 -13.77 -15.29 5.80
N LEU A 158 -13.35 -15.10 7.06
CA LEU A 158 -11.95 -14.82 7.41
C LEU A 158 -11.05 -15.99 7.00
N GLN A 159 -11.50 -17.24 7.12
CA GLN A 159 -10.70 -18.38 6.69
C GLN A 159 -10.40 -18.35 5.17
N GLU A 160 -11.39 -18.04 4.33
CA GLU A 160 -11.20 -17.93 2.88
C GLU A 160 -10.43 -16.67 2.50
N ARG A 161 -10.91 -15.50 2.93
CA ARG A 161 -10.33 -14.23 2.49
C ARG A 161 -9.00 -13.97 3.17
N PHE A 162 -8.95 -14.03 4.49
CA PHE A 162 -7.74 -13.65 5.23
C PHE A 162 -6.69 -14.76 5.19
N LEU A 163 -7.00 -15.97 5.67
CA LEU A 163 -6.01 -17.04 5.75
C LEU A 163 -5.62 -17.54 4.36
N LYS A 164 -6.59 -18.08 3.60
CA LYS A 164 -6.29 -18.75 2.31
C LYS A 164 -5.76 -17.76 1.29
N GLN A 165 -6.50 -16.69 0.99
CA GLN A 165 -6.11 -15.77 -0.09
C GLN A 165 -4.97 -14.82 0.30
N GLU A 166 -5.05 -14.13 1.43
CA GLU A 166 -4.07 -13.09 1.77
C GLU A 166 -2.78 -13.64 2.41
N LEU A 167 -2.84 -14.72 3.21
CA LEU A 167 -1.65 -15.25 3.91
C LEU A 167 -1.02 -16.49 3.25
N ARG A 168 -1.77 -17.22 2.40
CA ARG A 168 -1.35 -18.54 1.86
C ARG A 168 -1.42 -18.65 0.33
N ALA A 169 -1.62 -17.53 -0.37
CA ALA A 169 -1.71 -17.46 -1.84
C ALA A 169 -2.77 -18.39 -2.48
N LYS A 170 -3.72 -18.93 -1.71
CA LYS A 170 -4.80 -19.78 -2.21
C LYS A 170 -5.91 -18.92 -2.79
N GLY A 171 -5.77 -18.54 -4.05
CA GLY A 171 -6.73 -17.70 -4.78
C GLY A 171 -6.17 -16.32 -5.10
N HIS A 172 -6.92 -15.25 -4.85
CA HIS A 172 -6.58 -13.88 -5.25
C HIS A 172 -6.43 -12.93 -4.04
N GLY A 173 -5.30 -12.99 -3.35
CA GLY A 173 -4.96 -12.07 -2.26
C GLY A 173 -4.39 -10.73 -2.74
N THR A 174 -5.04 -9.62 -2.40
CA THR A 174 -4.58 -8.27 -2.77
C THR A 174 -3.33 -7.89 -2.01
N PHE A 175 -3.32 -8.13 -0.70
CA PHE A 175 -2.17 -7.93 0.18
C PHE A 175 -1.02 -8.83 -0.26
N PHE A 176 -1.28 -10.12 -0.53
CA PHE A 176 -0.23 -11.06 -0.97
C PHE A 176 0.53 -10.56 -2.20
N ARG A 177 -0.20 -10.10 -3.23
CA ARG A 177 0.38 -9.52 -4.45
C ARG A 177 1.15 -8.23 -4.20
N SER A 178 0.69 -7.39 -3.26
CA SER A 178 1.40 -6.15 -2.86
C SER A 178 2.67 -6.45 -2.09
N LEU A 179 2.63 -7.41 -1.17
CA LEU A 179 3.80 -7.80 -0.42
C LEU A 179 4.87 -8.40 -1.34
N GLY A 180 4.50 -9.37 -2.19
CA GLY A 180 5.45 -9.98 -3.12
C GLY A 180 6.14 -8.94 -4.02
N ALA A 181 5.37 -7.97 -4.54
CA ALA A 181 5.93 -6.90 -5.37
C ALA A 181 6.92 -6.00 -4.61
N ILE A 182 6.64 -5.66 -3.34
CA ILE A 182 7.56 -4.83 -2.54
C ILE A 182 8.79 -5.59 -2.03
N LEU A 183 8.70 -6.92 -1.94
CA LEU A 183 9.85 -7.80 -1.67
C LEU A 183 10.71 -8.06 -2.93
N GLY A 184 10.30 -7.51 -4.09
CA GLY A 184 11.06 -7.61 -5.33
C GLY A 184 10.69 -8.80 -6.22
N TYR A 185 9.72 -9.63 -5.83
CA TYR A 185 9.23 -10.72 -6.66
C TYR A 185 8.39 -10.18 -7.82
N VAL A 186 8.50 -10.86 -8.96
CA VAL A 186 7.71 -10.60 -10.17
C VAL A 186 6.98 -11.87 -10.60
N PRO A 187 5.81 -11.76 -11.25
CA PRO A 187 5.09 -12.90 -11.81
C PRO A 187 5.82 -13.47 -13.02
N GLU A 188 5.36 -14.64 -13.47
CA GLU A 188 5.80 -15.21 -14.74
C GLU A 188 5.38 -14.31 -15.91
N GLU A 189 6.32 -14.06 -16.82
CA GLU A 189 6.12 -13.21 -17.99
C GLU A 189 5.01 -13.78 -18.88
N GLY A 190 4.10 -12.92 -19.32
CA GLY A 190 2.98 -13.32 -20.17
C GLY A 190 1.93 -14.23 -19.50
N SER A 191 1.99 -14.46 -18.18
CA SER A 191 1.04 -15.32 -17.46
C SER A 191 -0.45 -14.91 -17.55
N LEU A 192 -0.73 -13.66 -17.96
CA LEU A 192 -2.06 -13.13 -18.21
C LEU A 192 -2.42 -13.00 -19.69
N ILE A 193 -1.55 -13.36 -20.63
CA ILE A 193 -1.86 -13.33 -22.07
C ILE A 193 -3.10 -14.19 -22.33
N GLY A 194 -4.09 -13.62 -23.02
CA GLY A 194 -5.36 -14.28 -23.35
C GLY A 194 -6.33 -14.49 -22.19
N LYS A 195 -6.03 -14.04 -20.96
CA LYS A 195 -6.96 -14.12 -19.82
C LYS A 195 -7.99 -12.99 -19.88
N SER A 196 -9.21 -13.23 -19.42
CA SER A 196 -10.21 -12.14 -19.29
C SER A 196 -9.82 -11.14 -18.19
N ASN A 197 -9.24 -11.64 -17.09
CA ASN A 197 -8.73 -10.81 -16.01
C ASN A 197 -7.25 -10.47 -16.25
N GLN A 198 -6.97 -9.18 -16.46
CA GLN A 198 -5.62 -8.65 -16.70
C GLN A 198 -4.96 -8.06 -15.45
N GLU A 199 -5.52 -8.29 -14.26
CA GLU A 199 -5.13 -7.63 -12.99
C GLU A 199 -4.59 -8.59 -11.93
N ASN A 200 -5.07 -9.83 -11.95
CA ASN A 200 -4.83 -10.85 -10.93
C ASN A 200 -3.73 -11.83 -11.34
N TYR A 201 -2.51 -11.32 -11.54
CA TYR A 201 -1.33 -12.15 -11.75
C TYR A 201 -1.06 -13.05 -10.53
N LYS A 202 -0.29 -14.12 -10.73
CA LYS A 202 0.24 -14.97 -9.67
C LYS A 202 1.76 -15.01 -9.75
N PHE A 203 2.39 -15.25 -8.62
CA PHE A 203 3.83 -15.54 -8.62
C PHE A 203 4.03 -17.03 -8.93
N SER A 204 5.24 -17.41 -9.35
CA SER A 204 5.58 -18.83 -9.49
C SER A 204 5.45 -19.53 -8.13
N SER A 205 5.18 -20.84 -8.12
CA SER A 205 5.03 -21.59 -6.86
C SER A 205 6.25 -21.50 -5.94
N LYS A 206 7.45 -21.38 -6.52
CA LYS A 206 8.69 -21.11 -5.77
C LYS A 206 8.63 -19.76 -5.05
N ASN A 207 8.33 -18.68 -5.79
CA ASN A 207 8.24 -17.33 -5.23
C ASN A 207 7.09 -17.22 -4.22
N GLU A 208 5.94 -17.87 -4.47
CA GLU A 208 4.84 -17.91 -3.50
C GLU A 208 5.27 -18.54 -2.19
N LYS A 209 6.02 -19.65 -2.23
CA LYS A 209 6.58 -20.28 -1.03
C LYS A 209 7.52 -19.32 -0.28
N GLU A 210 8.44 -18.67 -0.98
CA GLU A 210 9.39 -17.72 -0.36
C GLU A 210 8.66 -16.51 0.27
N ILE A 211 7.59 -16.01 -0.36
CA ILE A 211 6.75 -14.94 0.21
C ILE A 211 5.99 -15.45 1.44
N ILE A 212 5.44 -16.67 1.40
CA ILE A 212 4.72 -17.26 2.55
C ILE A 212 5.67 -17.47 3.74
N ASP A 213 6.88 -17.99 3.50
CA ASP A 213 7.90 -18.17 4.53
C ASP A 213 8.26 -16.81 5.15
N TRP A 214 8.46 -15.77 4.31
CA TRP A 214 8.71 -14.41 4.79
C TRP A 214 7.54 -13.85 5.62
N ILE A 215 6.29 -14.09 5.21
CA ILE A 215 5.07 -13.69 5.95
C ILE A 215 5.10 -14.29 7.36
N ASP A 216 5.32 -15.60 7.47
CA ASP A 216 5.29 -16.31 8.76
C ASP A 216 6.39 -15.83 9.72
N GLU A 217 7.57 -15.55 9.18
CA GLU A 217 8.72 -15.07 9.94
C GLU A 217 8.55 -13.62 10.40
N ASN A 218 8.02 -12.74 9.56
CA ASN A 218 8.14 -11.29 9.77
C ASN A 218 6.84 -10.61 10.18
N LEU A 219 5.68 -11.26 10.03
CA LEU A 219 4.38 -10.63 10.28
C LEU A 219 3.65 -11.19 11.50
N ILE A 220 2.83 -10.34 12.10
CA ILE A 220 1.86 -10.69 13.14
C ILE A 220 0.48 -10.22 12.72
N ILE A 221 -0.53 -10.96 13.16
CA ILE A 221 -1.90 -10.78 12.73
C ILE A 221 -2.84 -10.64 13.91
N ASN A 222 -3.93 -9.91 13.69
CA ASN A 222 -5.08 -9.88 14.57
C ASN A 222 -6.35 -9.85 13.73
N TRP A 223 -7.45 -10.38 14.25
CA TRP A 223 -8.74 -10.38 13.59
C TRP A 223 -9.86 -10.28 14.61
N VAL A 224 -11.03 -9.89 14.11
CA VAL A 224 -12.28 -9.82 14.86
C VAL A 224 -13.42 -10.30 13.96
N SER A 225 -14.29 -11.13 14.51
CA SER A 225 -15.50 -11.58 13.82
C SER A 225 -16.56 -10.49 13.89
N PHE A 226 -17.03 -10.04 12.73
CA PHE A 226 -18.01 -8.96 12.60
C PHE A 226 -18.58 -8.95 11.19
N SER A 227 -19.87 -8.68 11.03
CA SER A 227 -20.54 -8.70 9.72
C SER A 227 -21.12 -7.35 9.29
N GLU A 228 -21.40 -6.46 10.24
CA GLU A 228 -22.08 -5.20 9.96
C GLU A 228 -21.10 -4.12 9.47
N ASN A 229 -21.54 -3.21 8.60
CA ASN A 229 -20.82 -1.98 8.23
C ASN A 229 -19.32 -2.11 7.84
N LEU A 230 -18.87 -3.31 7.44
CA LEU A 230 -17.46 -3.63 7.25
C LEU A 230 -16.74 -2.64 6.32
N ASN A 231 -17.36 -2.30 5.19
CA ASN A 231 -16.79 -1.36 4.21
C ASN A 231 -16.57 0.04 4.79
N ALA A 232 -17.51 0.56 5.58
CA ALA A 232 -17.41 1.89 6.16
C ALA A 232 -16.29 1.92 7.21
N ILE A 233 -16.25 0.91 8.08
CA ILE A 233 -15.25 0.77 9.14
C ILE A 233 -13.85 0.60 8.54
N GLU A 234 -13.72 -0.24 7.51
CA GLU A 234 -12.46 -0.41 6.77
C GLU A 234 -12.00 0.91 6.17
N SER A 235 -12.90 1.66 5.52
CA SER A 235 -12.59 2.96 4.96
C SER A 235 -12.05 3.93 6.02
N ASP A 236 -12.66 3.96 7.19
CA ASP A 236 -12.25 4.85 8.29
C ASP A 236 -10.92 4.43 8.90
N LEU A 237 -10.71 3.12 9.14
CA LEU A 237 -9.44 2.60 9.62
C LEU A 237 -8.31 2.83 8.62
N ILE A 238 -8.55 2.63 7.33
CA ILE A 238 -7.57 2.91 6.28
C ILE A 238 -7.21 4.41 6.24
N LYS A 239 -8.20 5.31 6.35
CA LYS A 239 -7.94 6.77 6.41
C LYS A 239 -7.20 7.20 7.68
N GLN A 240 -7.47 6.54 8.80
CA GLN A 240 -6.88 6.86 10.09
C GLN A 240 -5.43 6.35 10.19
N TYR A 241 -5.20 5.08 9.85
CA TYR A 241 -3.93 4.41 10.06
C TYR A 241 -3.06 4.36 8.81
N LEU A 242 -3.56 4.77 7.64
CA LEU A 242 -2.81 4.78 6.39
C LEU A 242 -1.93 3.52 6.23
N PRO A 243 -2.47 2.29 6.20
CA PRO A 243 -1.64 1.09 6.17
C PRO A 243 -0.67 1.08 4.98
N LEU A 244 0.49 0.45 5.14
CA LEU A 244 1.55 0.50 4.14
C LEU A 244 1.10 0.04 2.74
N LEU A 245 0.32 -1.05 2.67
CA LEU A 245 -0.01 -1.76 1.42
C LEU A 245 -1.47 -1.64 0.97
N ASN A 246 -2.32 -0.94 1.71
CA ASN A 246 -3.67 -0.60 1.23
C ASN A 246 -3.56 0.46 0.13
N ILE A 247 -3.83 0.08 -1.12
CA ILE A 247 -3.77 0.98 -2.28
C ILE A 247 -5.11 1.70 -2.49
N SER A 248 -6.21 0.96 -2.41
CA SER A 248 -7.56 1.52 -2.56
C SER A 248 -8.00 2.22 -1.28
N GLY A 249 -8.68 3.36 -1.41
CA GLY A 249 -9.25 4.11 -0.27
C GLY A 249 -8.23 4.77 0.67
N ASN A 250 -6.94 4.55 0.49
CA ASN A 250 -5.88 5.09 1.35
C ASN A 250 -5.41 6.47 0.87
N PRO A 251 -5.70 7.57 1.60
CA PRO A 251 -5.20 8.89 1.24
C PRO A 251 -3.67 9.03 1.41
N GLY A 252 -3.07 8.10 2.15
CA GLY A 252 -1.63 7.93 2.36
C GLY A 252 -1.01 6.86 1.47
N VAL A 253 -1.64 6.50 0.34
CA VAL A 253 -1.13 5.45 -0.54
C VAL A 253 0.29 5.76 -1.02
N LEU A 254 1.17 4.76 -0.96
CA LEU A 254 2.55 4.90 -1.42
C LEU A 254 2.65 4.62 -2.92
N ASN A 255 3.19 5.58 -3.69
CA ASN A 255 3.37 5.43 -5.13
C ASN A 255 4.32 4.28 -5.47
N ASN A 256 5.35 4.06 -4.66
CA ASN A 256 6.27 2.93 -4.87
C ASN A 256 5.53 1.59 -4.90
N VAL A 257 4.51 1.40 -4.05
CA VAL A 257 3.69 0.18 -4.06
C VAL A 257 2.89 0.09 -5.36
N ARG A 258 2.30 1.20 -5.83
CA ARG A 258 1.56 1.25 -7.11
C ARG A 258 2.46 0.91 -8.30
N VAL A 259 3.66 1.49 -8.35
CA VAL A 259 4.63 1.28 -9.42
C VAL A 259 5.07 -0.18 -9.46
N LEU A 260 5.45 -0.75 -8.32
CA LEU A 260 5.87 -2.16 -8.24
C LEU A 260 4.72 -3.11 -8.61
N ARG A 261 3.48 -2.80 -8.20
CA ARG A 261 2.29 -3.56 -8.61
C ARG A 261 2.00 -3.47 -10.10
N ASN A 262 2.16 -2.28 -10.70
CA ASN A 262 1.93 -2.09 -12.13
C ASN A 262 2.99 -2.79 -12.95
N LYS A 263 4.27 -2.71 -12.55
CA LYS A 263 5.36 -3.48 -13.17
C LYS A 263 5.06 -4.97 -13.19
N CYS A 264 4.54 -5.53 -12.09
CA CYS A 264 4.12 -6.93 -12.07
C CYS A 264 3.01 -7.23 -13.08
N LYS A 265 2.02 -6.32 -13.22
CA LYS A 265 0.96 -6.49 -14.22
C LYS A 265 1.50 -6.41 -15.64
N GLU A 266 2.35 -5.44 -15.94
CA GLU A 266 2.99 -5.25 -17.26
C GLU A 266 3.75 -6.53 -17.67
N ILE A 267 4.58 -7.07 -16.77
CA ILE A 267 5.29 -8.35 -16.97
C ILE A 267 4.31 -9.49 -17.22
N ALA A 268 3.29 -9.63 -16.36
CA ALA A 268 2.31 -10.69 -16.49
C ALA A 268 1.50 -10.59 -17.80
N ARG A 269 1.31 -9.39 -18.33
CA ARG A 269 0.61 -9.15 -19.61
C ARG A 269 1.50 -9.38 -20.82
N GLY A 270 2.81 -9.50 -20.63
CA GLY A 270 3.78 -9.53 -21.74
C GLY A 270 3.88 -8.19 -22.45
N GLU A 271 3.64 -7.08 -21.76
CA GLU A 271 3.82 -5.74 -22.34
C GLU A 271 5.30 -5.50 -22.65
N PRO A 272 5.64 -4.95 -23.83
CA PRO A 272 7.04 -4.75 -24.24
C PRO A 272 7.76 -3.82 -23.26
N LYS A 273 9.00 -4.18 -22.90
CA LYS A 273 9.89 -3.32 -22.12
C LYS A 273 10.28 -2.13 -22.99
N ILE A 274 9.71 -0.96 -22.69
CA ILE A 274 10.07 0.34 -23.31
C ILE A 274 11.45 0.76 -22.78
#